data_AF-A0A222T9I5-F1
#
_entry.id   AF-A0A222T9I5-F1
#
_cell.length_a   1.000
_cell.length_b   1.000
_cell.length_c   1.000
_cell.angle_alpha   90.00
_cell.angle_beta   90.00
_cell.angle_gamma   90.00
#
_symmetry.space_group_name_H-M   'P 1'
#
loop_
_entity.id
_entity.type
_entity.pdbx_description
1 polymer ?
#
loop_
_entity_poly.entity_id
_entity_poly.type
_entity_poly.pdbx_seq_one_letter_code
_entity_poly.pdbx_strand_id
1 'polypeptide(L)'
;MSDDFVLDVTKIRDEARRKMAAGPVTDTYGLDKDRVIGILNDVIATEVVCWLRYTRHAISASGIDRAQVSSEFTEHAKEEMQHALRAAQRVSQLGADPDFDPASLAQRAHTGYTTPPDNDLKAMLEHNLLAERIVIASYQEIIRWLGDHDPTTRRLMESILEEEEEHADDLVDLIGV
;
A
#
# COMPACT_ATOMS: atom_id res chain seq x y z
N MET A 1 -17.28 15.87 34.51
CA MET A 1 -18.09 14.64 34.61
C MET A 1 -17.17 13.52 34.18
N SER A 2 -16.92 12.50 35.02
CA SER A 2 -16.08 11.37 34.58
C SER A 2 -16.88 10.58 33.55
N ASP A 3 -16.31 10.44 32.36
CA ASP A 3 -16.80 9.52 31.37
C ASP A 3 -16.30 8.14 31.80
N ASP A 4 -17.05 7.48 32.68
CA ASP A 4 -16.70 6.14 33.15
C ASP A 4 -16.92 5.15 32.00
N PHE A 5 -15.84 4.87 31.27
CA PHE A 5 -15.81 3.80 30.29
C PHE A 5 -16.09 2.47 30.97
N VAL A 6 -17.21 1.82 30.61
CA VAL A 6 -17.59 0.50 31.12
C VAL A 6 -17.54 -0.52 29.98
N LEU A 7 -16.66 -1.51 30.11
CA LEU A 7 -16.52 -2.61 29.16
C LEU A 7 -17.41 -3.79 29.58
N ASP A 8 -18.48 -4.08 28.82
CA ASP A 8 -19.34 -5.25 29.05
C ASP A 8 -18.69 -6.53 28.48
N VAL A 9 -17.74 -7.08 29.23
CA VAL A 9 -17.00 -8.30 28.85
C VAL A 9 -17.92 -9.51 28.70
N THR A 10 -19.04 -9.57 29.42
CA THR A 10 -19.99 -10.69 29.32
C THR A 10 -20.67 -10.69 27.96
N LYS A 11 -21.22 -9.54 27.55
CA LYS A 11 -21.82 -9.37 26.21
C LYS A 11 -20.81 -9.68 25.10
N ILE A 12 -19.58 -9.16 25.21
CA ILE A 12 -18.52 -9.39 24.22
C ILE A 12 -18.21 -10.90 24.09
N ARG A 13 -18.09 -11.62 25.22
CA ARG A 13 -17.83 -13.07 25.20
C ARG A 13 -18.97 -13.85 24.57
N ASP A 14 -20.21 -13.48 24.85
CA ASP A 14 -21.37 -14.17 24.29
C ASP A 14 -21.53 -13.91 22.80
N GLU A 15 -21.26 -12.70 22.33
CA GLU A 15 -21.22 -12.37 20.91
C GLU A 15 -20.08 -13.11 20.18
N ALA A 16 -18.88 -13.15 20.76
CA ALA A 16 -17.75 -13.88 20.21
C ALA A 16 -18.05 -15.38 20.06
N ARG A 17 -18.69 -16.01 21.07
CA ARG A 17 -19.10 -17.43 21.01
C ARG A 17 -20.10 -17.70 19.88
N ARG A 18 -21.07 -16.82 19.66
CA ARG A 18 -22.07 -16.98 18.60
C ARG A 18 -21.47 -16.89 17.19
N LYS A 19 -20.30 -16.28 17.06
CA LYS A 19 -19.68 -15.95 15.77
C LYS A 19 -18.30 -16.59 15.56
N MET A 20 -17.97 -17.63 16.32
CA MET A 20 -16.69 -18.33 16.19
C MET A 20 -16.40 -18.84 14.76
N ALA A 21 -17.46 -19.13 13.98
CA ALA A 21 -17.35 -19.57 12.59
C ALA A 21 -17.18 -18.41 11.56
N ALA A 22 -17.37 -17.15 11.97
CA ALA A 22 -17.29 -15.98 11.07
C ALA A 22 -15.85 -15.48 10.84
N GLY A 23 -14.86 -16.17 11.39
CA GLY A 23 -13.45 -15.76 11.31
C GLY A 23 -13.08 -14.67 12.31
N PRO A 24 -11.93 -13.99 12.11
CA PRO A 24 -11.38 -13.03 13.07
C PRO A 24 -12.14 -11.69 13.15
N VAL A 25 -13.09 -11.43 12.25
CA VAL A 25 -13.85 -10.17 12.16
C VAL A 25 -15.31 -10.42 12.50
N THR A 26 -15.81 -9.75 13.53
CA THR A 26 -17.23 -9.77 13.95
C THR A 26 -17.97 -8.52 13.45
N ASP A 27 -19.31 -8.52 13.45
CA ASP A 27 -20.16 -7.37 13.03
C ASP A 27 -19.93 -6.05 13.78
N THR A 28 -19.01 -6.04 14.76
CA THR A 28 -18.48 -4.82 15.42
C THR A 28 -17.43 -4.10 14.58
N TYR A 29 -17.06 -4.65 13.42
CA TYR A 29 -16.14 -4.02 12.47
C TYR A 29 -16.79 -2.74 11.95
N GLY A 30 -16.23 -1.59 12.31
CA GLY A 30 -16.88 -0.28 12.22
C GLY A 30 -17.09 0.27 10.80
N LEU A 31 -16.78 -0.51 9.77
CA LEU A 31 -16.91 -0.18 8.35
C LEU A 31 -17.55 -1.32 7.57
N ASP A 32 -17.97 -1.03 6.34
CA ASP A 32 -18.25 -2.06 5.34
C ASP A 32 -16.95 -2.81 5.01
N LYS A 33 -16.87 -4.05 5.48
CA LYS A 33 -15.71 -4.92 5.32
C LYS A 33 -15.37 -5.19 3.87
N ASP A 34 -16.37 -5.42 3.03
CA ASP A 34 -16.15 -5.75 1.62
C ASP A 34 -15.60 -4.53 0.88
N ARG A 35 -16.00 -3.31 1.30
CA ARG A 35 -15.40 -2.07 0.82
C ARG A 35 -13.94 -1.89 1.25
N VAL A 36 -13.60 -2.21 2.51
CA VAL A 36 -12.19 -2.16 2.97
C VAL A 36 -11.33 -3.16 2.19
N ILE A 37 -11.84 -4.37 1.98
CA ILE A 37 -11.17 -5.41 1.18
C ILE A 37 -10.96 -4.94 -0.27
N GLY A 38 -11.96 -4.30 -0.89
CA GLY A 38 -11.83 -3.74 -2.24
C GLY A 38 -10.69 -2.73 -2.33
N ILE A 39 -10.67 -1.75 -1.41
CA ILE A 39 -9.63 -0.72 -1.35
C ILE A 39 -8.25 -1.33 -1.13
N LEU A 40 -8.12 -2.31 -0.23
CA LEU A 40 -6.83 -2.97 0.01
C LEU A 40 -6.37 -3.80 -1.20
N ASN A 41 -7.29 -4.35 -1.99
CA ASN A 41 -6.91 -4.97 -3.26
C ASN A 41 -6.42 -3.93 -4.27
N ASP A 42 -7.00 -2.73 -4.33
CA ASP A 42 -6.49 -1.64 -5.16
C ASP A 42 -5.09 -1.18 -4.72
N VAL A 43 -4.83 -1.13 -3.40
CA VAL A 43 -3.48 -0.96 -2.82
C VAL A 43 -2.54 -2.06 -3.33
N ILE A 44 -2.90 -3.35 -3.16
CA ILE A 44 -2.08 -4.47 -3.67
C ILE A 44 -1.75 -4.31 -5.15
N ALA A 45 -2.73 -3.93 -5.99
CA ALA A 45 -2.48 -3.72 -7.41
C ALA A 45 -1.50 -2.58 -7.67
N THR A 46 -1.64 -1.47 -6.93
CA THR A 46 -0.76 -0.30 -7.04
C THR A 46 0.68 -0.68 -6.71
N GLU A 47 0.90 -1.27 -5.54
CA GLU A 47 2.22 -1.71 -5.06
C GLU A 47 2.87 -2.74 -5.99
N VAL A 48 2.10 -3.70 -6.52
CA VAL A 48 2.65 -4.68 -7.46
C VAL A 48 3.04 -4.01 -8.79
N VAL A 49 2.26 -3.05 -9.28
CA VAL A 49 2.62 -2.30 -10.51
C VAL A 49 3.86 -1.45 -10.28
N CYS A 50 3.98 -0.80 -9.12
CA CYS A 50 5.17 -0.06 -8.73
C CYS A 50 6.41 -0.97 -8.60
N TRP A 51 6.30 -2.11 -7.90
CA TRP A 51 7.36 -3.14 -7.85
C TRP A 51 7.83 -3.55 -9.26
N LEU A 52 6.91 -3.85 -10.17
CA LEU A 52 7.24 -4.23 -11.55
C LEU A 52 7.98 -3.08 -12.27
N ARG A 53 7.54 -1.84 -12.06
CA ARG A 53 8.12 -0.64 -12.69
C ARG A 53 9.53 -0.38 -12.18
N TYR A 54 9.73 -0.32 -10.86
CA TYR A 54 11.03 -0.17 -10.24
C TYR A 54 11.98 -1.30 -10.60
N THR A 55 11.54 -2.55 -10.55
CA THR A 55 12.35 -3.71 -10.95
C THR A 55 12.83 -3.56 -12.39
N ARG A 56 11.94 -3.14 -13.31
CA ARG A 56 12.32 -2.91 -14.70
C ARG A 56 13.35 -1.79 -14.82
N HIS A 57 13.10 -0.64 -14.19
CA HIS A 57 14.01 0.51 -14.22
C HIS A 57 15.38 0.17 -13.63
N ALA A 58 15.43 -0.50 -12.48
CA ALA A 58 16.66 -0.93 -11.83
C ALA A 58 17.55 -1.77 -12.76
N ILE A 59 16.93 -2.73 -13.48
CA ILE A 59 17.62 -3.66 -14.37
C ILE A 59 18.06 -2.99 -15.68
N SER A 60 17.21 -2.16 -16.27
CA SER A 60 17.45 -1.63 -17.63
C SER A 60 18.17 -0.30 -17.67
N ALA A 61 18.24 0.43 -16.55
CA ALA A 61 18.93 1.71 -16.44
C ALA A 61 20.38 1.64 -16.95
N SER A 62 20.71 2.60 -17.81
CA SER A 62 22.03 2.75 -18.43
C SER A 62 22.44 4.23 -18.45
N GLY A 63 23.74 4.50 -18.43
CA GLY A 63 24.28 5.86 -18.33
C GLY A 63 25.43 5.95 -17.33
N ILE A 64 25.98 7.16 -17.17
CA ILE A 64 27.11 7.42 -16.26
C ILE A 64 26.67 7.26 -14.79
N ASP A 65 25.50 7.79 -14.44
CA ASP A 65 24.98 7.80 -13.06
C ASP A 65 24.16 6.55 -12.71
N ARG A 66 24.17 5.54 -13.60
CA ARG A 66 23.31 4.34 -13.46
C ARG A 66 23.48 3.61 -12.14
N ALA A 67 24.69 3.61 -11.56
CA ALA A 67 25.01 2.72 -10.44
C ALA A 67 24.21 3.11 -9.19
N GLN A 68 24.11 4.41 -8.91
CA GLN A 68 23.34 4.92 -7.79
C GLN A 68 21.84 4.79 -8.05
N VAL A 69 21.37 5.24 -9.23
CA VAL A 69 19.94 5.18 -9.60
C VAL A 69 19.40 3.75 -9.62
N SER A 70 20.16 2.79 -10.17
CA SER A 70 19.77 1.38 -10.14
C SER A 70 19.74 0.79 -8.74
N SER A 71 20.62 1.25 -7.83
CA SER A 71 20.63 0.81 -6.44
C SER A 71 19.35 1.24 -5.75
N GLU A 72 19.00 2.53 -5.88
CA GLU A 72 17.78 3.11 -5.31
C GLU A 72 16.53 2.39 -5.82
N PHE A 73 16.41 2.23 -7.14
CA PHE A 73 15.28 1.51 -7.72
C PHE A 73 15.21 0.04 -7.29
N THR A 74 16.32 -0.59 -6.91
CA THR A 74 16.32 -1.96 -6.37
C THR A 74 15.80 -2.00 -4.94
N GLU A 75 16.12 -0.99 -4.15
CA GLU A 75 15.65 -0.81 -2.77
C GLU A 75 14.14 -0.57 -2.77
N HIS A 76 13.67 0.46 -3.47
CA HIS A 76 12.24 0.76 -3.59
C HIS A 76 11.46 -0.45 -4.14
N ALA A 77 11.95 -1.14 -5.18
CA ALA A 77 11.29 -2.35 -5.68
C ALA A 77 11.05 -3.40 -4.58
N LYS A 78 12.02 -3.59 -3.69
CA LYS A 78 11.90 -4.56 -2.61
C LYS A 78 10.85 -4.11 -1.58
N GLU A 79 10.80 -2.83 -1.24
CA GLU A 79 9.84 -2.24 -0.30
C GLU A 79 8.42 -2.29 -0.85
N GLU A 80 8.21 -1.91 -2.10
CA GLU A 80 6.93 -2.00 -2.83
C GLU A 80 6.33 -3.42 -2.80
N MET A 81 7.16 -4.45 -2.99
CA MET A 81 6.70 -5.83 -2.82
C MET A 81 6.33 -6.13 -1.36
N GLN A 82 7.06 -5.62 -0.37
CA GLN A 82 6.70 -5.77 1.04
C GLN A 82 5.38 -5.06 1.36
N HIS A 83 5.13 -3.87 0.81
CA HIS A 83 3.87 -3.14 0.96
C HIS A 83 2.70 -3.98 0.44
N ALA A 84 2.81 -4.50 -0.79
CA ALA A 84 1.81 -5.39 -1.39
C ALA A 84 1.52 -6.60 -0.51
N LEU A 85 2.56 -7.24 0.04
CA LEU A 85 2.42 -8.40 0.91
C LEU A 85 1.76 -8.06 2.25
N ARG A 86 2.07 -6.91 2.86
CA ARG A 86 1.43 -6.45 4.09
C ARG A 86 -0.07 -6.17 3.86
N ALA A 87 -0.42 -5.50 2.77
CA ALA A 87 -1.81 -5.26 2.37
C ALA A 87 -2.56 -6.57 2.08
N ALA A 88 -1.94 -7.51 1.35
CA ALA A 88 -2.50 -8.83 1.07
C ALA A 88 -2.74 -9.64 2.34
N GLN A 89 -1.81 -9.62 3.28
CA GLN A 89 -1.99 -10.26 4.57
C GLN A 89 -3.18 -9.65 5.33
N ARG A 90 -3.37 -8.33 5.23
CA ARG A 90 -4.53 -7.67 5.82
C ARG A 90 -5.85 -8.09 5.17
N VAL A 91 -5.91 -8.22 3.84
CA VAL A 91 -7.08 -8.78 3.14
C VAL A 91 -7.43 -10.18 3.65
N SER A 92 -6.42 -11.05 3.78
CA SER A 92 -6.60 -12.39 4.35
C SER A 92 -7.12 -12.36 5.79
N GLN A 93 -6.60 -11.46 6.63
CA GLN A 93 -7.11 -11.26 7.99
C GLN A 93 -8.55 -10.75 8.03
N LEU A 94 -9.05 -10.09 6.98
CA LEU A 94 -10.46 -9.69 6.86
C LEU A 94 -11.35 -10.82 6.29
N GLY A 95 -10.77 -11.98 5.99
CA GLY A 95 -11.47 -13.18 5.55
C GLY A 95 -11.77 -13.21 4.05
N ALA A 96 -10.97 -12.54 3.23
CA ALA A 96 -11.04 -12.60 1.77
C ALA A 96 -9.68 -13.01 1.17
N ASP A 97 -9.70 -13.38 -0.11
CA ASP A 97 -8.49 -13.72 -0.85
C ASP A 97 -7.87 -12.45 -1.45
N PRO A 98 -6.54 -12.23 -1.29
CA PRO A 98 -5.86 -11.11 -1.93
C PRO A 98 -5.75 -11.32 -3.45
N ASP A 99 -6.03 -10.27 -4.23
CA ASP A 99 -6.05 -10.31 -5.69
C ASP A 99 -4.72 -9.85 -6.31
N PHE A 100 -3.91 -10.84 -6.72
CA PHE A 100 -2.67 -10.67 -7.48
C PHE A 100 -2.82 -10.98 -8.98
N ASP A 101 -4.03 -11.11 -9.52
CA ASP A 101 -4.22 -11.52 -10.92
C ASP A 101 -3.58 -10.50 -11.88
N PRO A 102 -2.52 -10.86 -12.62
CA PRO A 102 -1.84 -9.95 -13.53
C PRO A 102 -2.74 -9.36 -14.61
N ALA A 103 -3.85 -10.03 -14.96
CA ALA A 103 -4.82 -9.52 -15.92
C ALA A 103 -5.61 -8.30 -15.39
N SER A 104 -5.73 -8.16 -14.06
CA SER A 104 -6.55 -7.11 -13.42
C SER A 104 -5.72 -5.99 -12.80
N LEU A 105 -4.43 -6.22 -12.47
CA LEU A 105 -3.58 -5.26 -11.76
C LEU A 105 -3.64 -3.84 -12.34
N ALA A 106 -3.37 -3.70 -13.65
CA ALA A 106 -3.31 -2.38 -14.30
C ALA A 106 -4.66 -1.63 -14.33
N GLN A 107 -5.78 -2.33 -14.14
CA GLN A 107 -7.11 -1.72 -14.11
C GLN A 107 -7.45 -1.16 -12.72
N ARG A 108 -6.81 -1.70 -11.67
CA ARG A 108 -7.07 -1.38 -10.27
C ARG A 108 -6.00 -0.47 -9.65
N ALA A 109 -4.77 -0.55 -10.16
CA ALA A 109 -3.66 0.27 -9.69
C ALA A 109 -3.95 1.77 -9.86
N HIS A 110 -3.57 2.56 -8.85
CA HIS A 110 -3.66 4.03 -8.90
C HIS A 110 -2.61 4.64 -9.83
N THR A 111 -1.50 3.93 -10.06
CA THR A 111 -0.37 4.36 -10.90
C THR A 111 -0.23 3.50 -12.14
N GLY A 112 0.43 4.06 -13.17
CA GLY A 112 0.68 3.35 -14.42
C GLY A 112 2.03 2.65 -14.47
N TYR A 113 2.16 1.73 -15.43
CA TYR A 113 3.44 1.11 -15.80
C TYR A 113 4.10 1.91 -16.94
N THR A 114 5.01 2.83 -16.60
CA THR A 114 5.73 3.65 -17.58
C THR A 114 7.17 3.21 -17.71
N THR A 115 7.70 3.14 -18.94
CA THR A 115 9.09 2.77 -19.22
C THR A 115 9.71 3.75 -20.24
N PRO A 116 10.32 4.87 -19.80
CA PRO A 116 11.08 5.73 -20.70
C PRO A 116 12.32 5.00 -21.24
N PRO A 117 13.02 5.56 -22.24
CA PRO A 117 14.23 4.95 -22.81
C PRO A 117 15.25 4.54 -21.74
N ASP A 118 15.90 3.40 -21.91
CA ASP A 118 16.83 2.80 -20.94
C ASP A 118 18.04 3.70 -20.59
N ASN A 119 18.33 4.74 -21.40
CA ASN A 119 19.40 5.71 -21.19
C ASN A 119 18.91 7.08 -20.66
N ASP A 120 17.63 7.21 -20.33
CA ASP A 120 17.02 8.44 -19.81
C ASP A 120 16.71 8.29 -18.31
N LEU A 121 17.78 8.30 -17.50
CA LEU A 121 17.68 8.15 -16.04
C LEU A 121 16.81 9.25 -15.41
N LYS A 122 16.88 10.47 -15.93
CA LYS A 122 16.08 11.59 -15.44
C LYS A 122 14.59 11.33 -15.63
N ALA A 123 14.18 10.89 -16.82
CA ALA A 123 12.78 10.54 -17.06
C ALA A 123 12.31 9.38 -16.16
N MET A 124 13.16 8.37 -15.91
CA MET A 124 12.82 7.28 -14.97
C MET A 124 12.56 7.81 -13.56
N LEU A 125 13.43 8.68 -13.05
CA LEU A 125 13.29 9.31 -11.73
C LEU A 125 12.01 10.17 -11.67
N GLU A 126 11.78 11.03 -12.66
CA GLU A 126 10.60 11.91 -12.71
C GLU A 126 9.29 11.10 -12.79
N HIS A 127 9.27 10.00 -13.54
CA HIS A 127 8.11 9.13 -13.66
C HIS A 127 7.82 8.37 -12.35
N ASN A 128 8.86 7.87 -11.68
CA ASN A 128 8.70 7.24 -10.36
C ASN A 128 8.25 8.26 -9.31
N LEU A 129 8.82 9.47 -9.30
CA LEU A 129 8.40 10.53 -8.36
C LEU A 129 6.94 10.93 -8.58
N LEU A 130 6.50 10.99 -9.84
CA LEU A 130 5.09 11.24 -10.15
C LEU A 130 4.21 10.12 -9.61
N ALA A 131 4.63 8.86 -9.73
CA ALA A 131 3.92 7.73 -9.19
C ALA A 131 3.83 7.79 -7.66
N GLU A 132 4.93 8.07 -6.95
CA GLU A 132 4.91 8.19 -5.48
C GLU A 132 3.99 9.29 -5.00
N ARG A 133 3.97 10.44 -5.68
CA ARG A 133 3.01 11.51 -5.33
C ARG A 133 1.55 11.09 -5.47
N ILE A 134 1.24 10.23 -6.45
CA ILE A 134 -0.11 9.67 -6.61
C ILE A 134 -0.39 8.67 -5.48
N VAL A 135 0.56 7.80 -5.14
CA VAL A 135 0.43 6.82 -4.04
C VAL A 135 0.22 7.54 -2.71
N ILE A 136 1.09 8.47 -2.35
CA ILE A 136 1.00 9.32 -1.15
C ILE A 136 -0.38 9.96 -1.03
N ALA A 137 -0.84 10.65 -2.09
CA ALA A 137 -2.15 11.31 -2.06
C ALA A 137 -3.30 10.31 -1.89
N SER A 138 -3.24 9.17 -2.58
CA SER A 138 -4.24 8.11 -2.49
C SER A 138 -4.28 7.50 -1.08
N TYR A 139 -3.13 7.26 -0.47
CA TYR A 139 -3.03 6.59 0.82
C TYR A 139 -3.42 7.53 1.96
N GLN A 140 -3.09 8.82 1.85
CA GLN A 140 -3.62 9.84 2.75
C GLN A 140 -5.16 9.89 2.74
N GLU A 141 -5.82 9.77 1.58
CA GLU A 141 -7.29 9.68 1.50
C GLU A 141 -7.83 8.38 2.11
N ILE A 142 -7.19 7.24 1.85
CA ILE A 142 -7.56 5.95 2.46
C ILE A 142 -7.45 6.02 3.99
N ILE A 143 -6.34 6.56 4.52
CA ILE A 143 -6.10 6.74 5.96
C ILE A 143 -7.18 7.63 6.59
N ARG A 144 -7.52 8.77 5.95
CA ARG A 144 -8.61 9.65 6.39
C ARG A 144 -9.95 8.92 6.41
N TRP A 145 -10.24 8.12 5.38
CA TRP A 145 -11.50 7.39 5.27
C TRP A 145 -11.62 6.26 6.31
N LEU A 146 -10.53 5.54 6.58
CA LEU A 146 -10.48 4.48 7.60
C LEU A 146 -10.73 5.05 9.01
N GLY A 147 -10.12 6.20 9.32
CA GLY A 147 -10.32 6.95 10.55
C GLY A 147 -10.21 6.07 11.82
N ASP A 148 -11.13 6.26 12.75
CA ASP A 148 -11.20 5.47 13.99
C ASP A 148 -11.98 4.17 13.85
N HIS A 149 -12.53 3.89 12.66
CA HIS A 149 -13.42 2.75 12.43
C HIS A 149 -12.66 1.45 12.12
N ASP A 150 -11.46 1.53 11.55
CA ASP A 150 -10.52 0.41 11.44
C ASP A 150 -9.08 0.86 11.76
N PRO A 151 -8.74 1.00 13.05
CA PRO A 151 -7.42 1.47 13.48
C PRO A 151 -6.30 0.49 13.13
N THR A 152 -6.59 -0.78 12.84
CA THR A 152 -5.57 -1.75 12.45
C THR A 152 -5.17 -1.56 11.00
N THR A 153 -6.14 -1.42 10.08
CA THR A 153 -5.84 -1.11 8.68
C THR A 153 -5.27 0.29 8.55
N ARG A 154 -5.78 1.28 9.32
CA ARG A 154 -5.24 2.64 9.29
C ARG A 154 -3.74 2.67 9.62
N ARG A 155 -3.33 2.04 10.71
CA ARG A 155 -1.91 1.99 11.11
C ARG A 155 -1.02 1.28 10.10
N LEU A 156 -1.54 0.23 9.44
CA LEU A 156 -0.84 -0.41 8.34
C LEU A 156 -0.61 0.56 7.17
N MET A 157 -1.67 1.27 6.75
CA MET A 157 -1.56 2.23 5.65
C MET A 157 -0.65 3.41 6.03
N GLU A 158 -0.66 3.86 7.29
CA GLU A 158 0.25 4.89 7.79
C GLU A 158 1.72 4.46 7.70
N SER A 159 2.05 3.21 8.03
CA SER A 159 3.43 2.72 7.89
C SER A 159 3.86 2.54 6.43
N ILE A 160 2.93 2.20 5.53
CA ILE A 160 3.24 2.18 4.09
C ILE A 160 3.47 3.61 3.60
N LEU A 161 2.59 4.55 3.96
CA LEU A 161 2.71 5.96 3.60
C LEU A 161 4.04 6.56 4.05
N GLU A 162 4.53 6.23 5.25
CA GLU A 162 5.84 6.67 5.75
C GLU A 162 6.97 6.25 4.78
N GLU A 163 7.00 4.97 4.37
CA GLU A 163 7.97 4.44 3.41
C GLU A 163 7.82 5.11 2.02
N GLU A 164 6.59 5.40 1.55
CA GLU A 164 6.40 6.12 0.27
C GLU A 164 6.83 7.58 0.29
N GLU A 165 6.68 8.25 1.44
CA GLU A 165 7.17 9.61 1.62
C GLU A 165 8.71 9.66 1.63
N GLU A 166 9.36 8.63 2.18
CA GLU A 166 10.82 8.42 2.08
C GLU A 166 11.24 8.18 0.63
N HIS A 167 10.57 7.26 -0.10
CA HIS A 167 10.85 7.03 -1.52
C HIS A 167 10.79 8.32 -2.35
N ALA A 168 9.79 9.16 -2.11
CA ALA A 168 9.65 10.42 -2.81
C ALA A 168 10.79 11.40 -2.50
N ASP A 169 11.29 11.43 -1.27
CA ASP A 169 12.43 12.25 -0.84
C ASP A 169 13.73 11.78 -1.53
N ASP A 170 14.00 10.47 -1.52
CA ASP A 170 15.19 9.88 -2.16
C ASP A 170 15.23 10.18 -3.67
N LEU A 171 14.08 10.09 -4.34
CA LEU A 171 13.97 10.45 -5.77
C LEU A 171 14.20 11.94 -6.01
N VAL A 172 13.70 12.80 -5.13
CA VAL A 172 13.91 14.26 -5.21
C VAL A 172 15.39 14.59 -5.05
N ASP A 173 16.07 13.95 -4.10
CA ASP A 173 17.52 14.10 -3.88
C ASP A 173 18.34 13.67 -5.11
N LEU A 174 17.97 12.55 -5.75
CA LEU A 174 18.60 12.10 -7.00
C LEU A 174 18.34 13.02 -8.19
N ILE A 175 17.17 13.68 -8.25
CA ILE A 175 16.85 14.68 -9.28
C ILE A 175 17.55 16.01 -9.00
N GLY A 176 17.74 16.35 -7.72
CA GLY A 176 18.34 17.59 -7.25
C GLY A 176 17.40 18.80 -7.31
N VAL A 177 16.13 18.65 -6.91
CA VAL A 177 15.08 19.69 -6.95
C VAL A 177 14.47 20.01 -5.60
#